data_AF-A0A452XTQ1-F1
#
_entry.id   AF-A0A452XTQ1-F1
#
_cell.length_a   1.000
_cell.length_b   1.000
_cell.length_c   1.000
_cell.angle_alpha   90.00
_cell.angle_beta   90.00
_cell.angle_gamma   90.00
#
_symmetry.space_group_name_H-M   'P 1'
#
loop_
_entity.id
_entity.type
_entity.pdbx_description
1 polymer ?
#
loop_
_entity_poly.entity_id
_entity_poly.type
_entity_poly.pdbx_seq_one_letter_code
_entity_poly.pdbx_strand_id
1 'polypeptide(L)' 'SRPPLYAHVTFYSQMTLFRVLDGNMRVKFMTRGKHLWARQFVPKKKKTDV' A
#
# COMPACT_ATOMS: atom_id res chain seq x y z
N SER A 1 1.81 -0.73 24.15
CA SER A 1 1.23 -1.17 22.88
C SER A 1 2.23 -0.91 21.76
N ARG A 2 2.56 -1.87 20.90
CA ARG A 2 3.49 -1.64 19.77
C ARG A 2 2.69 -1.00 18.61
N PRO A 3 3.17 0.08 17.98
CA PRO A 3 2.48 0.69 16.86
C PRO A 3 2.43 -0.28 15.67
N PRO A 4 1.41 -0.16 14.80
CA PRO A 4 1.33 -0.97 13.60
C PRO A 4 2.55 -0.76 12.71
N LEU A 5 3.12 -1.84 12.18
CA LEU A 5 4.27 -1.82 11.27
C LEU A 5 3.85 -1.60 9.80
N TYR A 6 2.75 -0.89 9.58
CA TYR A 6 2.22 -0.57 8.27
C TYR A 6 1.61 0.83 8.26
N ALA A 7 1.50 1.41 7.07
CA ALA A 7 0.84 2.68 6.83
C ALA A 7 -0.05 2.57 5.58
N HIS A 8 -1.09 3.40 5.52
CA HIS A 8 -1.85 3.64 4.31
C HIS A 8 -1.48 5.00 3.74
N VAL A 9 -1.21 5.03 2.45
CA VAL A 9 -0.93 6.27 1.71
C VAL A 9 -1.99 6.40 0.62
N THR A 10 -2.63 7.55 0.57
CA THR A 10 -3.61 7.89 -0.46
C THR A 10 -2.97 8.91 -1.38
N PHE A 11 -3.08 8.68 -2.68
CA PHE A 11 -2.59 9.61 -3.69
C PHE A 11 -3.77 10.29 -4.36
N TYR A 12 -3.57 11.53 -4.79
CA TYR A 12 -4.57 12.28 -5.55
C TYR A 12 -4.90 11.63 -6.90
N SER A 13 -3.91 11.00 -7.56
CA SER A 13 -4.08 10.39 -8.88
C SER A 13 -3.70 8.91 -8.90
N GLN A 14 -4.45 8.12 -9.68
CA GLN A 14 -4.11 6.71 -9.94
C GLN A 14 -2.79 6.55 -10.70
N MET A 15 -2.45 7.52 -11.55
CA MET A 15 -1.16 7.55 -12.24
C MET A 15 0.02 7.54 -11.27
N THR A 16 -0.08 8.29 -10.16
CA THR A 16 0.95 8.27 -9.11
C THR A 16 1.08 6.90 -8.46
N LEU A 17 -0.04 6.23 -8.19
CA LEU A 17 -0.03 4.86 -7.65
C LEU A 17 0.71 3.90 -8.59
N PHE A 18 0.40 3.94 -9.89
CA PHE A 18 1.07 3.10 -10.88
C PHE A 18 2.57 3.39 -11.01
N ARG A 19 2.96 4.68 -10.97
CA ARG A 19 4.38 5.07 -10.98
C ARG A 19 5.12 4.57 -9.75
N VAL A 20 4.53 4.70 -8.55
CA VAL A 20 5.13 4.21 -7.30
C VAL A 20 5.28 2.70 -7.32
N LEU A 21 4.27 1.99 -7.84
CA LEU A 21 4.32 0.53 -7.92
C LEU A 21 5.05 0.01 -9.17
N ASP A 22 5.55 0.88 -10.04
CA ASP A 22 6.20 0.52 -11.30
C ASP A 22 5.38 -0.51 -12.13
N GLY A 23 4.05 -0.33 -12.16
CA GLY A 23 3.11 -1.26 -12.80
C GLY A 23 2.94 -2.63 -12.11
N ASN A 24 3.68 -2.92 -11.05
CA ASN A 24 3.61 -4.19 -10.32
C ASN A 24 2.53 -4.19 -9.22
N MET A 25 2.04 -5.38 -8.84
CA MET A 25 1.08 -5.49 -7.73
C MET A 25 1.73 -5.22 -6.35
N ARG A 26 3.04 -5.46 -6.24
CA ARG A 26 3.80 -5.36 -5.00
C ARG A 26 5.26 -4.99 -5.33
N VAL A 27 5.80 -4.03 -4.59
CA VAL A 27 7.19 -3.56 -4.76
C VAL A 27 7.89 -3.51 -3.42
N LYS A 28 9.21 -3.78 -3.43
CA LYS A 28 10.09 -3.69 -2.28
C LYS A 28 10.88 -2.38 -2.34
N PHE A 29 10.78 -1.58 -1.29
CA PHE A 29 11.53 -0.33 -1.12
C PHE A 29 12.64 -0.50 -0.09
N MET A 30 13.72 0.25 -0.30
CA MET A 30 14.82 0.39 0.64
C MET A 30 14.81 1.82 1.18
N THR A 31 14.59 1.98 2.48
CA THR A 31 14.61 3.30 3.13
C THR A 31 15.54 3.25 4.33
N ARG A 32 16.65 4.00 4.32
CA ARG A 32 17.63 4.05 5.43
C ARG A 32 18.05 2.64 5.93
N GLY A 33 18.30 1.72 5.00
CA GLY A 33 18.66 0.32 5.30
C GLY A 33 17.50 -0.60 5.73
N LYS A 34 16.25 -0.10 5.79
CA LYS A 34 15.06 -0.89 6.10
C LYS A 34 14.33 -1.33 4.83
N HIS A 35 13.82 -2.56 4.86
CA HIS A 35 12.99 -3.12 3.81
C HIS A 35 11.52 -2.79 4.06
N LEU A 36 10.89 -2.09 3.13
CA LEU A 36 9.45 -1.84 3.14
C LEU A 36 8.80 -2.54 1.96
N TRP A 37 7.61 -3.09 2.18
CA TRP A 37 6.78 -3.63 1.12
C TRP A 37 5.60 -2.69 0.89
N ALA A 38 5.39 -2.31 -0.37
CA ALA A 38 4.19 -1.59 -0.77
C ALA A 38 3.37 -2.45 -1.72
N ARG A 39 2.05 -2.26 -1.67
CA ARG A 39 1.09 -2.89 -2.57
C ARG A 39 -0.14 -2.00 -2.72
N GLN A 40 -0.91 -2.22 -3.78
CA GLN A 40 -2.21 -1.60 -3.90
C GLN A 40 -3.13 -2.04 -2.74
N PHE A 41 -3.83 -1.08 -2.13
CA PHE A 41 -4.85 -1.37 -1.13
C PHE A 41 -6.12 -1.87 -1.83
N VAL A 42 -6.61 -3.04 -1.41
CA VAL A 42 -7.88 -3.60 -1.86
C VAL A 42 -8.85 -3.51 -0.67
N PRO A 43 -9.93 -2.70 -0.78
CA PRO A 43 -10.92 -2.61 0.28
C PRO A 43 -11.51 -4.01 0.52
N LYS A 44 -11.59 -4.42 1.79
CA LYS A 44 -12.36 -5.64 2.12
C LYS A 44 -13.82 -5.35 1.76
N LYS A 45 -14.46 -6.26 1.03
CA LYS A 45 -15.91 -6.20 0.82
C LYS A 45 -16.56 -6.12 2.20
N LYS A 46 -17.34 -5.07 2.47
CA LYS A 46 -18.21 -5.07 3.64
C LYS A 46 -19.12 -6.28 3.47
N LYS A 47 -19.23 -7.15 4.48
CA LYS A 47 -20.35 -8.10 4.52
C LYS A 47 -21.59 -7.22 4.51
N THR A 48 -22.37 -7.30 3.43
CA THR A 48 -23.74 -6.84 3.47
C THR A 48 -24.40 -7.80 4.45
N ASP A 49 -24.65 -7.37 5.68
CA ASP A 49 -25.60 -8.04 6.56
C ASP A 49 -26.95 -7.94 5.86
N VAL A 50 -27.30 -8.99 5.12
CA VAL A 50 -28.64 -9.23 4.58
C VAL A 50 -29.19 -10.47 5.24
#